data_AF-A0A1V6I063-F1
#
_entry.id   AF-A0A1V6I063-F1
#
_cell.length_a   1.000
_cell.length_b   1.000
_cell.length_c   1.000
_cell.angle_alpha   90.00
_cell.angle_beta   90.00
_cell.angle_gamma   90.00
#
_symmetry.space_group_name_H-M   'P 1'
#
loop_
_entity.id
_entity.type
_entity.pdbx_description
1 polymer ?
#
loop_
_entity_poly.entity_id
_entity_poly.type
_entity_poly.pdbx_seq_one_letter_code
_entity_poly.pdbx_strand_id
1 'polypeptide(L)'
;MGESELIISDFLYNTYSITDIQNGTVTIIGKYGDIDANDYVQAYDAALALQYSVGLDPLPLTDPLPWENWRVIIGNVDGVGDITANDASLILQHSASIISTFPVEGAKSLEEPIAEITITQDNDELVFTSSGDLYGLNIYSTNGTFVTMNTPTVLDQNMLSVFNINETNYNVGLCTAYSPSDNTEILRIPLECTDNEELIFNMIVNKSAITKSFTVDCSLLGISESIEEKLNVYPNPANDKIEIEGLQAGQIEIINLQGQIIKKINLTDEKTTIDISELSVGLYSIRIKTADGIIVKKLIKQ
;
A
#
# COMPACT_ATOMS: atom_id res chain seq x y z
N MET A 1 18.54 -1.61 -31.07
CA MET A 1 18.11 -3.02 -31.00
C MET A 1 17.11 -3.28 -32.11
N GLY A 2 16.87 -4.54 -32.50
CA GLY A 2 15.92 -4.85 -33.57
C GLY A 2 16.09 -6.25 -34.16
N GLU A 3 15.07 -6.69 -34.90
CA GLU A 3 15.09 -7.91 -35.71
C GLU A 3 15.25 -7.56 -37.19
N SER A 4 16.15 -8.28 -37.86
CA SER A 4 16.32 -8.17 -39.31
C SER A 4 16.39 -9.57 -39.89
N GLU A 5 15.63 -9.80 -40.96
CA GLU A 5 15.80 -11.00 -41.77
C GLU A 5 17.16 -10.94 -42.45
N LEU A 6 18.04 -11.87 -42.09
CA LEU A 6 19.34 -11.98 -42.74
C LEU A 6 19.18 -12.92 -43.93
N ILE A 7 19.12 -12.32 -45.12
CA ILE A 7 19.07 -13.08 -46.38
C ILE A 7 20.51 -13.44 -46.76
N ILE A 8 20.88 -14.70 -46.57
CA ILE A 8 22.15 -15.23 -47.05
C ILE A 8 21.91 -15.79 -48.46
N SER A 9 22.31 -15.03 -49.49
CA SER A 9 22.12 -15.43 -50.89
C SER A 9 23.28 -16.25 -51.46
N ASP A 10 24.50 -16.05 -50.96
CA ASP A 10 25.73 -16.54 -51.58
C ASP A 10 26.69 -17.15 -50.55
N PHE A 11 26.44 -18.40 -50.15
CA PHE A 11 27.31 -19.14 -49.23
C PHE A 11 28.29 -20.05 -49.98
N LEU A 12 29.59 -19.82 -49.78
CA LEU A 12 30.67 -20.66 -50.30
C LEU A 12 31.32 -21.44 -49.16
N TYR A 13 31.42 -22.76 -49.29
CA TYR A 13 32.30 -23.58 -48.46
C TYR A 13 33.52 -24.00 -49.29
N ASN A 14 34.66 -23.38 -49.01
CA ASN A 14 35.85 -23.39 -49.87
C ASN A 14 35.53 -22.87 -51.29
N THR A 15 35.54 -23.74 -52.30
CA THR A 15 35.24 -23.41 -53.70
C THR A 15 33.87 -23.90 -54.17
N TYR A 16 33.04 -24.45 -53.28
CA TYR A 16 31.73 -25.01 -53.62
C TYR A 16 30.61 -24.08 -53.16
N SER A 17 29.66 -23.83 -54.06
CA SER A 17 28.39 -23.18 -53.72
C SER A 17 27.52 -24.13 -52.93
N ILE A 18 27.04 -23.68 -51.76
CA ILE A 18 26.06 -24.40 -50.95
C ILE A 18 24.69 -23.83 -51.30
N THR A 19 23.77 -24.69 -51.74
CA THR A 19 22.40 -24.28 -52.11
C THR A 19 21.36 -24.54 -51.03
N ASP A 20 21.72 -25.34 -50.01
CA ASP A 20 20.86 -25.65 -48.87
C ASP A 20 21.13 -24.63 -47.75
N ILE A 21 20.66 -23.40 -47.97
CA ILE A 21 20.83 -22.28 -47.04
C ILE A 21 19.51 -22.08 -46.32
N GLN A 22 19.54 -22.13 -44.99
CA GLN A 22 18.43 -21.70 -44.15
C GLN A 22 18.72 -20.27 -43.67
N ASN A 23 17.87 -19.33 -44.08
CA ASN A 23 17.89 -17.99 -43.53
C ASN A 23 17.35 -18.01 -42.10
N GLY A 24 17.95 -17.18 -41.26
CA GLY A 24 17.52 -16.99 -39.88
C GLY A 24 17.41 -15.51 -39.56
N THR A 25 16.83 -15.21 -38.41
CA THR A 25 16.83 -13.87 -37.83
C THR A 25 18.10 -13.67 -37.01
N VAL A 26 18.72 -12.49 -37.18
CA VAL A 26 19.70 -12.00 -36.20
C VAL A 26 18.99 -10.99 -35.31
N THR A 27 18.99 -11.28 -34.01
CA THR A 27 18.46 -10.38 -33.00
C THR A 27 19.63 -9.76 -32.27
N ILE A 28 19.75 -8.43 -32.34
CA ILE A 28 20.63 -7.69 -31.43
C ILE A 28 19.81 -7.40 -30.18
N ILE A 29 19.97 -8.27 -29.19
CA ILE A 29 19.36 -8.10 -27.87
C ILE A 29 20.21 -7.07 -27.11
N GLY A 30 19.54 -6.16 -26.42
CA GLY A 30 20.19 -5.23 -25.50
C GLY A 30 20.79 -5.93 -24.30
N LYS A 31 21.41 -5.15 -23.44
CA LYS A 31 21.86 -5.63 -22.15
C LYS A 31 20.63 -5.92 -21.28
N TYR A 32 20.56 -7.11 -20.69
CA TYR A 32 19.49 -7.43 -19.73
C TYR A 32 19.47 -6.37 -18.61
N GLY A 33 18.27 -5.96 -18.22
CA GLY A 33 18.02 -4.94 -17.20
C GLY A 33 18.27 -3.48 -17.63
N ASP A 34 18.77 -3.20 -18.83
CA ASP A 34 18.96 -1.84 -19.37
C ASP A 34 17.73 -1.42 -20.18
N ILE A 35 16.67 -1.06 -19.47
CA ILE A 35 15.34 -0.84 -20.05
C ILE A 35 15.31 0.46 -20.84
N ASP A 36 16.04 1.50 -20.46
CA ASP A 36 16.07 2.76 -21.23
C ASP A 36 17.09 2.76 -22.39
N ALA A 37 17.87 1.68 -22.54
CA ALA A 37 18.85 1.45 -23.59
C ALA A 37 20.01 2.46 -23.60
N ASN A 38 20.52 2.80 -22.42
CA ASN A 38 21.62 3.74 -22.23
C ASN A 38 22.98 3.07 -21.95
N ASP A 39 23.06 1.73 -22.03
CA ASP A 39 24.18 0.83 -21.73
C ASP A 39 24.48 0.61 -20.22
N TYR A 40 23.70 1.23 -19.32
CA TYR A 40 23.81 1.09 -17.88
C TYR A 40 22.57 0.40 -17.29
N VAL A 41 22.79 -0.45 -16.29
CA VAL A 41 21.71 -1.08 -15.52
C VAL A 41 21.66 -0.37 -14.17
N GLN A 42 20.61 0.41 -13.93
CA GLN A 42 20.52 1.31 -12.78
C GLN A 42 19.18 1.17 -12.06
N ALA A 43 19.06 1.82 -10.90
CA ALA A 43 17.80 1.92 -10.17
C ALA A 43 16.67 2.59 -11.01
N TYR A 44 17.04 3.38 -12.02
CA TYR A 44 16.06 3.96 -12.95
C TYR A 44 15.39 2.87 -13.80
N ASP A 45 16.14 1.92 -14.34
CA ASP A 45 15.59 0.77 -15.06
C ASP A 45 14.67 -0.08 -14.18
N ALA A 46 15.06 -0.28 -12.92
CA ALA A 46 14.21 -0.96 -11.94
C ALA A 46 12.88 -0.22 -11.75
N ALA A 47 12.90 1.13 -11.70
CA ALA A 47 11.68 1.92 -11.60
C ALA A 47 10.83 1.85 -12.88
N LEU A 48 11.42 1.74 -14.07
CA LEU A 48 10.69 1.54 -15.33
C LEU A 48 10.02 0.15 -15.36
N ALA A 49 10.74 -0.91 -14.99
CA ALA A 49 10.19 -2.26 -14.84
C ALA A 49 9.03 -2.29 -13.84
N LEU A 50 9.20 -1.63 -12.68
CA LEU A 50 8.18 -1.60 -11.64
C LEU A 50 6.92 -0.88 -12.10
N GLN A 51 7.04 0.28 -12.76
CA GLN A 51 5.91 1.00 -13.36
C GLN A 51 5.18 0.16 -14.42
N TYR A 52 5.94 -0.49 -15.32
CA TYR A 52 5.37 -1.40 -16.32
C TYR A 52 4.57 -2.53 -15.65
N SER A 53 5.10 -3.12 -14.57
CA SER A 53 4.47 -4.27 -13.89
C SER A 53 3.09 -3.99 -13.29
N VAL A 54 2.75 -2.72 -13.04
CA VAL A 54 1.42 -2.30 -12.56
C VAL A 54 0.52 -1.75 -13.67
N GLY A 55 0.99 -1.78 -14.92
CA GLY A 55 0.26 -1.32 -16.10
C GLY A 55 0.34 0.18 -16.36
N LEU A 56 1.33 0.89 -15.80
CA LEU A 56 1.64 2.25 -16.24
C LEU A 56 2.49 2.20 -17.51
N ASP A 57 2.39 3.22 -18.36
CA ASP A 57 3.32 3.43 -19.48
C ASP A 57 4.49 4.31 -19.00
N PRO A 58 5.67 3.72 -18.73
CA PRO A 58 6.80 4.48 -18.21
C PRO A 58 7.60 5.21 -19.31
N LEU A 59 7.40 4.88 -20.59
CA LEU A 59 8.15 5.46 -21.73
C LEU A 59 7.23 5.97 -22.86
N PRO A 60 6.18 6.77 -22.56
CA PRO A 60 5.10 7.08 -23.51
C PRO A 60 5.55 7.88 -24.74
N LEU A 61 6.72 8.51 -24.70
CA LEU A 61 7.29 9.28 -25.81
C LEU A 61 8.34 8.51 -26.62
N THR A 62 8.91 7.45 -26.04
CA THR A 62 10.04 6.70 -26.62
C THR A 62 9.58 5.36 -27.17
N ASP A 63 8.78 4.63 -26.39
CA ASP A 63 8.25 3.32 -26.71
C ASP A 63 6.93 3.16 -25.94
N PRO A 64 5.82 3.73 -26.45
CA PRO A 64 4.54 3.67 -25.78
C PRO A 64 4.02 2.24 -25.72
N LEU A 65 3.20 1.92 -24.72
CA LEU A 65 2.65 0.57 -24.59
C LEU A 65 1.73 0.20 -25.79
N PRO A 66 1.76 -1.07 -26.26
CA PRO A 66 2.64 -2.15 -25.82
C PRO A 66 4.08 -1.94 -26.32
N TRP A 67 5.05 -2.21 -25.45
CA TRP A 67 6.47 -2.10 -25.78
C TRP A 67 6.89 -2.99 -26.93
N GLU A 68 7.93 -2.56 -27.66
CA GLU A 68 8.63 -3.44 -28.59
C GLU A 68 9.17 -4.67 -27.87
N ASN A 69 9.07 -5.84 -28.52
CA ASN A 69 9.42 -7.14 -27.92
C ASN A 69 10.81 -7.17 -27.29
N TRP A 70 11.80 -6.46 -27.85
CA TRP A 70 13.16 -6.47 -27.31
C TRP A 70 13.21 -5.87 -25.89
N ARG A 71 12.38 -4.86 -25.59
CA ARG A 71 12.36 -4.21 -24.27
C ARG A 71 11.75 -5.12 -23.23
N VAL A 72 10.68 -5.83 -23.62
CA VAL A 72 10.08 -6.90 -22.82
C VAL A 72 11.12 -7.99 -22.52
N ILE A 73 11.89 -8.42 -23.53
CA ILE A 73 12.92 -9.45 -23.38
C ILE A 73 14.02 -9.02 -22.40
N ILE A 74 14.56 -7.80 -22.53
CA ILE A 74 15.66 -7.38 -21.66
C ILE A 74 15.18 -6.99 -20.26
N GLY A 75 13.94 -6.54 -20.12
CA GLY A 75 13.36 -6.21 -18.82
C GLY A 75 12.93 -7.43 -18.02
N ASN A 76 12.61 -8.55 -18.68
CA ASN A 76 12.34 -9.84 -18.04
C ASN A 76 13.68 -10.54 -17.74
N VAL A 77 14.28 -10.14 -16.64
CA VAL A 77 15.63 -10.57 -16.25
C VAL A 77 15.63 -11.89 -15.48
N ASP A 78 14.48 -12.31 -14.95
CA ASP A 78 14.36 -13.60 -14.28
C ASP A 78 13.96 -14.76 -15.22
N GLY A 79 13.45 -14.43 -16.41
CA GLY A 79 13.02 -15.36 -17.45
C GLY A 79 11.66 -16.02 -17.22
N VAL A 80 10.83 -15.49 -16.31
CA VAL A 80 9.55 -16.06 -15.89
C VAL A 80 8.40 -15.11 -16.22
N GLY A 81 7.47 -15.55 -17.07
CA GLY A 81 6.25 -14.78 -17.35
C GLY A 81 6.53 -13.46 -18.10
N ASP A 82 5.95 -12.37 -17.61
CA ASP A 82 6.15 -10.99 -18.10
C ASP A 82 6.98 -10.21 -17.07
N ILE A 83 7.32 -8.94 -17.34
CA ILE A 83 8.07 -8.09 -16.41
C ILE A 83 7.25 -7.81 -15.14
N THR A 84 7.79 -8.22 -14.00
CA THR A 84 7.19 -8.08 -12.68
C THR A 84 8.02 -7.20 -11.75
N ALA A 85 7.51 -6.98 -10.53
CA ALA A 85 8.28 -6.37 -9.46
C ALA A 85 9.50 -7.23 -9.05
N ASN A 86 9.50 -8.53 -9.33
CA ASN A 86 10.66 -9.39 -9.10
C ASN A 86 11.80 -9.06 -10.07
N ASP A 87 11.50 -8.82 -11.34
CA ASP A 87 12.48 -8.33 -12.32
C ASP A 87 13.06 -6.99 -11.90
N ALA A 88 12.19 -6.05 -11.50
CA ALA A 88 12.62 -4.76 -10.95
C ALA A 88 13.56 -4.92 -9.75
N SER A 89 13.28 -5.88 -8.85
CA SER A 89 14.13 -6.18 -7.70
C SER A 89 15.52 -6.68 -8.12
N LEU A 90 15.61 -7.53 -9.13
CA LEU A 90 16.87 -8.07 -9.63
C LEU A 90 17.67 -6.99 -10.33
N ILE A 91 17.03 -6.13 -11.13
CA ILE A 91 17.67 -4.96 -11.75
C ILE A 91 18.24 -4.04 -10.67
N LEU A 92 17.49 -3.80 -9.60
CA LEU A 92 17.93 -3.02 -8.45
C LEU A 92 19.12 -3.67 -7.72
N GLN A 93 19.07 -5.00 -7.50
CA GLN A 93 20.17 -5.76 -6.92
C GLN A 93 21.44 -5.70 -7.79
N HIS A 94 21.28 -5.79 -9.12
CA HIS A 94 22.39 -5.65 -10.07
C HIS A 94 22.97 -4.24 -10.03
N SER A 95 22.12 -3.21 -10.02
CA SER A 95 22.54 -1.81 -9.85
C SER A 95 23.30 -1.59 -8.53
N ALA A 96 22.94 -2.33 -7.47
CA ALA A 96 23.61 -2.28 -6.17
C ALA A 96 24.85 -3.22 -6.09
N SER A 97 25.22 -3.90 -7.19
CA SER A 97 26.30 -4.90 -7.24
C SER A 97 26.14 -6.08 -6.26
N ILE A 98 24.90 -6.38 -5.85
CA ILE A 98 24.56 -7.55 -5.03
C ILE A 98 24.64 -8.82 -5.90
N ILE A 99 24.12 -8.72 -7.13
CA ILE A 99 24.29 -9.72 -8.18
C ILE A 99 25.09 -9.13 -9.34
N SER A 100 25.84 -9.97 -10.04
CA SER A 100 26.63 -9.56 -11.23
C SER A 100 26.06 -10.08 -12.55
N THR A 101 25.08 -10.97 -12.48
CA THR A 101 24.44 -11.64 -13.62
C THR A 101 23.00 -11.94 -13.26
N PHE A 102 22.10 -11.81 -14.23
CA PHE A 102 20.69 -12.11 -14.05
C PHE A 102 20.39 -13.62 -14.16
N PRO A 103 19.29 -14.12 -13.58
CA PRO A 103 18.88 -15.51 -13.73
C PRO A 103 18.72 -15.94 -15.20
N VAL A 104 18.15 -15.08 -16.06
CA VAL A 104 17.98 -15.35 -17.50
C VAL A 104 19.31 -15.59 -18.24
N GLU A 105 20.42 -15.07 -17.71
CA GLU A 105 21.76 -15.21 -18.28
C GLU A 105 22.45 -16.52 -17.88
N GLY A 106 21.75 -17.42 -17.19
CA GLY A 106 22.25 -18.77 -16.86
C GLY A 106 22.84 -18.90 -15.46
N ALA A 107 22.55 -17.97 -14.54
CA ALA A 107 22.88 -18.12 -13.14
C ALA A 107 21.99 -19.23 -12.53
N LYS A 108 22.57 -20.40 -12.25
CA LYS A 108 21.90 -21.44 -11.45
C LYS A 108 21.78 -20.94 -10.01
N SER A 109 20.59 -20.49 -9.59
CA SER A 109 20.32 -20.35 -8.16
C SER A 109 20.30 -21.73 -7.52
N LEU A 110 20.99 -21.91 -6.38
CA LEU A 110 21.01 -23.17 -5.65
C LEU A 110 19.72 -23.39 -4.85
N GLU A 111 19.01 -22.31 -4.47
CA GLU A 111 17.63 -22.33 -3.93
C GLU A 111 16.94 -21.00 -4.33
N GLU A 112 15.66 -21.05 -4.70
CA GLU A 112 14.88 -19.84 -5.02
C GLU A 112 14.39 -19.19 -3.71
N PRO A 113 14.46 -17.86 -3.56
CA PRO A 113 13.97 -17.18 -2.36
C PRO A 113 12.45 -17.36 -2.22
N ILE A 114 12.03 -17.83 -1.05
CA ILE A 114 10.62 -18.08 -0.73
C ILE A 114 10.15 -17.00 0.23
N ALA A 115 9.02 -16.38 -0.08
CA ALA A 115 8.34 -15.42 0.78
C ALA A 115 6.83 -15.69 0.82
N GLU A 116 6.20 -15.27 1.90
CA GLU A 116 4.75 -15.28 2.05
C GLU A 116 4.23 -13.89 2.44
N ILE A 117 3.04 -13.54 1.96
CA ILE A 117 2.31 -12.32 2.32
C ILE A 117 1.07 -12.69 3.11
N THR A 118 0.99 -12.28 4.38
CA THR A 118 -0.22 -12.40 5.20
C THR A 118 -1.00 -11.09 5.16
N ILE A 119 -2.32 -11.20 5.02
CA ILE A 119 -3.25 -10.05 5.03
C ILE A 119 -4.06 -10.13 6.32
N THR A 120 -4.03 -9.06 7.11
CA THR A 120 -4.87 -8.87 8.30
C THR A 120 -5.59 -7.53 8.22
N GLN A 121 -6.54 -7.30 9.10
CA GLN A 121 -7.19 -6.01 9.26
C GLN A 121 -6.90 -5.45 10.66
N ASP A 122 -6.54 -4.18 10.73
CA ASP A 122 -6.33 -3.40 11.94
C ASP A 122 -7.21 -2.14 11.85
N ASN A 123 -8.36 -2.18 12.53
CA ASN A 123 -9.42 -1.17 12.39
C ASN A 123 -9.83 -0.98 10.91
N ASP A 124 -9.71 0.24 10.40
CA ASP A 124 -10.04 0.62 9.03
C ASP A 124 -8.84 0.48 8.08
N GLU A 125 -7.86 -0.37 8.38
CA GLU A 125 -6.70 -0.60 7.50
C GLU A 125 -6.49 -2.10 7.23
N LEU A 126 -6.23 -2.46 5.98
CA LEU A 126 -5.58 -3.74 5.68
C LEU A 126 -4.09 -3.62 5.92
N VAL A 127 -3.52 -4.64 6.54
CA VAL A 127 -2.09 -4.74 6.85
C VAL A 127 -1.52 -5.95 6.12
N PHE A 128 -0.51 -5.71 5.29
CA PHE A 128 0.22 -6.77 4.59
C PHE A 128 1.56 -6.99 5.29
N THR A 129 1.77 -8.22 5.75
CA THR A 129 2.98 -8.63 6.46
C THR A 129 3.76 -9.62 5.61
N SER A 130 5.04 -9.35 5.41
CA SER A 130 5.98 -10.23 4.71
C SER A 130 6.69 -11.16 5.68
N SER A 131 6.82 -12.43 5.30
CA SER A 131 7.72 -13.40 5.92
C SER A 131 8.61 -14.06 4.86
N GLY A 132 9.78 -14.56 5.28
CA GLY A 132 10.80 -15.10 4.37
C GLY A 132 11.48 -14.04 3.50
N ASP A 133 12.06 -14.48 2.38
CA ASP A 133 12.94 -13.67 1.51
C ASP A 133 12.15 -12.96 0.40
N LEU A 134 11.43 -11.88 0.76
CA LEU A 134 10.70 -11.06 -0.21
C LEU A 134 11.61 -10.08 -0.95
N TYR A 135 11.56 -10.07 -2.28
CA TYR A 135 12.25 -9.11 -3.14
C TYR A 135 11.32 -8.34 -4.07
N GLY A 136 10.30 -8.99 -4.62
CA GLY A 136 9.30 -8.38 -5.48
C GLY A 136 7.88 -8.77 -5.08
N LEU A 137 6.97 -7.80 -5.07
CA LEU A 137 5.55 -8.00 -4.82
C LEU A 137 4.72 -7.18 -5.81
N ASN A 138 3.92 -7.86 -6.62
CA ASN A 138 2.78 -7.24 -7.30
C ASN A 138 1.49 -7.64 -6.59
N ILE A 139 0.58 -6.69 -6.42
CA ILE A 139 -0.79 -6.90 -5.94
C ILE A 139 -1.73 -6.32 -6.99
N TYR A 140 -2.69 -7.13 -7.42
CA TYR A 140 -3.75 -6.77 -8.36
C TYR A 140 -5.09 -7.10 -7.72
N SER A 141 -5.91 -6.08 -7.55
CA SER A 141 -7.23 -6.18 -6.96
C SER A 141 -8.17 -5.14 -7.59
N THR A 142 -9.40 -5.10 -7.13
CA THR A 142 -10.38 -4.08 -7.48
C THR A 142 -11.12 -3.65 -6.21
N ASN A 143 -11.64 -2.43 -6.19
CA ASN A 143 -12.56 -2.04 -5.14
C ASN A 143 -13.79 -2.97 -5.13
N GLY A 144 -14.33 -3.18 -3.94
CA GLY A 144 -15.58 -3.87 -3.75
C GLY A 144 -16.79 -2.96 -3.98
N THR A 145 -17.97 -3.52 -3.82
CA THR A 145 -19.25 -2.80 -3.85
C THR A 145 -19.46 -1.99 -2.56
N PHE A 146 -19.02 -2.54 -1.43
CA PHE A 146 -19.21 -2.00 -0.09
C PHE A 146 -17.90 -1.57 0.56
N VAL A 147 -16.75 -2.01 0.04
CA VAL A 147 -15.42 -1.65 0.53
C VAL A 147 -14.64 -0.92 -0.56
N THR A 148 -14.20 0.29 -0.22
CA THR A 148 -13.26 1.09 -1.02
C THR A 148 -11.88 1.05 -0.38
N MET A 149 -10.87 0.66 -1.17
CA MET A 149 -9.47 0.74 -0.78
C MET A 149 -8.90 2.10 -1.17
N ASN A 150 -8.36 2.84 -0.21
CA ASN A 150 -7.74 4.14 -0.40
C ASN A 150 -6.26 4.02 -0.79
N THR A 151 -5.58 5.17 -0.92
CA THR A 151 -4.16 5.20 -1.27
C THR A 151 -3.32 4.44 -0.22
N PRO A 152 -2.50 3.47 -0.64
CA PRO A 152 -1.70 2.66 0.26
C PRO A 152 -0.51 3.44 0.83
N THR A 153 -0.04 3.02 2.00
CA THR A 153 1.20 3.48 2.63
C THR A 153 2.19 2.35 2.73
N VAL A 154 3.39 2.54 2.18
CA VAL A 154 4.50 1.57 2.29
C VAL A 154 5.30 1.89 3.55
N LEU A 155 5.51 0.87 4.38
CA LEU A 155 6.12 1.04 5.70
C LEU A 155 7.63 0.82 5.69
N ASP A 156 8.13 -0.01 4.77
CA ASP A 156 9.57 -0.21 4.60
C ASP A 156 10.16 0.85 3.65
N GLN A 157 10.99 1.73 4.21
CA GLN A 157 11.62 2.83 3.48
C GLN A 157 12.66 2.37 2.44
N ASN A 158 13.05 1.09 2.46
CA ASN A 158 13.99 0.53 1.47
C ASN A 158 13.28 0.00 0.23
N MET A 159 11.95 -0.06 0.23
CA MET A 159 11.17 -0.53 -0.92
C MET A 159 10.94 0.61 -1.92
N LEU A 160 11.22 0.35 -3.19
CA LEU A 160 10.65 1.11 -4.28
C LEU A 160 9.18 0.70 -4.42
N SER A 161 8.31 1.69 -4.61
CA SER A 161 6.87 1.46 -4.68
C SER A 161 6.23 2.25 -5.81
N VAL A 162 5.23 1.64 -6.46
CA VAL A 162 4.38 2.28 -7.46
C VAL A 162 2.94 1.86 -7.27
N PHE A 163 2.02 2.78 -7.54
CA PHE A 163 0.58 2.56 -7.43
C PHE A 163 -0.11 2.98 -8.73
N ASN A 164 -0.86 2.07 -9.33
CA ASN A 164 -1.77 2.36 -10.44
C ASN A 164 -3.18 2.05 -9.98
N ILE A 165 -3.82 3.06 -9.39
CA ILE A 165 -5.12 2.94 -8.72
C ILE A 165 -6.12 3.83 -9.45
N ASN A 166 -7.24 3.24 -9.88
CA ASN A 166 -8.36 3.89 -10.51
C ASN A 166 -9.66 3.12 -10.18
N GLU A 167 -10.80 3.53 -10.75
CA GLU A 167 -12.10 2.92 -10.45
C GLU A 167 -12.16 1.41 -10.75
N THR A 168 -11.37 0.92 -11.70
CA THR A 168 -11.40 -0.47 -12.17
C THR A 168 -10.17 -1.29 -11.80
N ASN A 169 -9.12 -0.65 -11.27
CA ASN A 169 -7.86 -1.33 -10.94
C ASN A 169 -7.31 -0.81 -9.62
N TYR A 170 -6.87 -1.74 -8.78
CA TYR A 170 -6.07 -1.47 -7.59
C TYR A 170 -4.76 -2.26 -7.72
N ASN A 171 -3.79 -1.65 -8.42
CA ASN A 171 -2.51 -2.29 -8.71
C ASN A 171 -1.39 -1.63 -7.89
N VAL A 172 -0.64 -2.46 -7.18
CA VAL A 172 0.51 -2.04 -6.35
C VAL A 172 1.72 -2.88 -6.76
N GLY A 173 2.86 -2.22 -6.94
CA GLY A 173 4.14 -2.87 -7.18
C GLY A 173 5.15 -2.42 -6.14
N LEU A 174 5.78 -3.36 -5.44
CA LEU A 174 6.85 -3.11 -4.48
C LEU A 174 8.07 -3.95 -4.85
N CYS A 175 9.26 -3.36 -4.82
CA CYS A 175 10.50 -4.12 -4.94
C CYS A 175 11.59 -3.60 -4.00
N THR A 176 12.52 -4.47 -3.63
CA THR A 176 13.66 -4.13 -2.77
C THR A 176 14.92 -4.89 -3.18
N ALA A 177 16.08 -4.30 -2.88
CA ALA A 177 17.37 -4.95 -3.09
C ALA A 177 17.73 -5.93 -1.96
N TYR A 178 17.18 -5.71 -0.77
CA TYR A 178 17.40 -6.52 0.42
C TYR A 178 16.07 -6.91 1.02
N SER A 179 15.92 -8.18 1.36
CA SER A 179 14.68 -8.64 1.96
C SER A 179 14.42 -7.94 3.30
N PRO A 180 13.17 -7.54 3.60
CA PRO A 180 12.80 -7.08 4.92
C PRO A 180 13.05 -8.17 5.97
N SER A 181 13.10 -7.79 7.24
CA SER A 181 13.16 -8.79 8.32
C SER A 181 11.90 -9.66 8.32
N ASP A 182 12.01 -10.88 8.82
CA ASP A 182 10.88 -11.80 8.87
C ASP A 182 9.71 -11.22 9.71
N ASN A 183 8.48 -11.40 9.23
CA ASN A 183 7.24 -10.87 9.80
C ASN A 183 7.18 -9.33 9.89
N THR A 184 7.65 -8.63 8.85
CA THR A 184 7.59 -7.17 8.77
C THR A 184 6.30 -6.71 8.08
N GLU A 185 5.60 -5.75 8.67
CA GLU A 185 4.52 -5.03 7.96
C GLU A 185 5.12 -4.16 6.86
N ILE A 186 4.69 -4.36 5.61
CA ILE A 186 5.28 -3.70 4.44
C ILE A 186 4.32 -2.71 3.77
N LEU A 187 3.02 -2.91 3.92
CA LEU A 187 1.99 -2.12 3.26
C LEU A 187 0.76 -2.01 4.17
N ARG A 188 0.22 -0.80 4.28
CA ARG A 188 -1.10 -0.54 4.86
C ARG A 188 -2.01 0.08 3.82
N ILE A 189 -3.26 -0.36 3.78
CA ILE A 189 -4.29 0.16 2.88
C ILE A 189 -5.46 0.65 3.73
N PRO A 190 -5.69 1.97 3.84
CA PRO A 190 -6.88 2.48 4.49
C PRO A 190 -8.14 2.05 3.73
N LEU A 191 -9.20 1.78 4.46
CA LEU A 191 -10.47 1.29 3.98
C LEU A 191 -11.58 2.29 4.31
N GLU A 192 -12.51 2.44 3.38
CA GLU A 192 -13.83 3.00 3.66
C GLU A 192 -14.85 1.92 3.34
N CYS A 193 -15.70 1.57 4.30
CA CYS A 193 -16.70 0.55 4.02
C CYS A 193 -18.04 0.71 4.72
N THR A 194 -19.07 0.15 4.08
CA THR A 194 -20.47 0.23 4.52
C THR A 194 -21.08 -1.11 4.92
N ASP A 195 -20.47 -2.22 4.48
CA ASP A 195 -20.87 -3.59 4.82
C ASP A 195 -19.69 -4.53 4.60
N ASN A 196 -19.72 -5.70 5.25
CA ASN A 196 -18.66 -6.69 5.13
C ASN A 196 -18.58 -7.21 3.69
N GLU A 197 -17.37 -7.30 3.16
CA GLU A 197 -17.15 -7.76 1.79
C GLU A 197 -15.87 -8.57 1.68
N GLU A 198 -15.90 -9.63 0.87
CA GLU A 198 -14.70 -10.39 0.52
C GLU A 198 -14.00 -9.72 -0.67
N LEU A 199 -12.75 -9.29 -0.45
CA LEU A 199 -11.87 -8.79 -1.49
C LEU A 199 -10.95 -9.91 -1.98
N ILE A 200 -10.64 -9.90 -3.27
CA ILE A 200 -9.73 -10.87 -3.92
C ILE A 200 -8.45 -10.16 -4.32
N PHE A 201 -7.32 -10.68 -3.86
CA PHE A 201 -5.98 -10.18 -4.18
C PHE A 201 -5.26 -11.22 -5.02
N ASN A 202 -5.04 -10.91 -6.29
CA ASN A 202 -4.13 -11.65 -7.15
C ASN A 202 -2.74 -11.04 -6.99
N MET A 203 -1.76 -11.84 -6.60
CA MET A 203 -0.43 -11.38 -6.27
C MET A 203 0.63 -12.15 -7.04
N ILE A 204 1.77 -11.51 -7.26
CA ILE A 204 3.01 -12.18 -7.66
C ILE A 204 4.02 -11.88 -6.57
N VAL A 205 4.42 -12.93 -5.83
CA VAL A 205 5.39 -12.87 -4.74
C VAL A 205 6.68 -13.51 -5.23
N ASN A 206 7.73 -12.70 -5.42
CA ASN A 206 8.91 -13.06 -6.21
C ASN A 206 8.46 -13.60 -7.59
N LYS A 207 8.62 -14.89 -7.85
CA LYS A 207 8.20 -15.55 -9.12
C LYS A 207 6.84 -16.24 -9.04
N SER A 208 6.21 -16.29 -7.87
CA SER A 208 5.04 -17.13 -7.61
C SER A 208 3.75 -16.35 -7.70
N ALA A 209 2.86 -16.74 -8.61
CA ALA A 209 1.50 -16.22 -8.65
C ALA A 209 0.63 -16.86 -7.56
N ILE A 210 -0.05 -16.04 -6.77
CA ILE A 210 -0.87 -16.45 -5.61
C ILE A 210 -2.16 -15.64 -5.61
N THR A 211 -3.30 -16.27 -5.36
CA THR A 211 -4.57 -15.57 -5.10
C THR A 211 -4.94 -15.76 -3.63
N LYS A 212 -5.19 -14.67 -2.90
CA LYS A 212 -5.75 -14.68 -1.54
C LYS A 212 -7.09 -13.95 -1.54
N SER A 213 -8.05 -14.45 -0.79
CA SER A 213 -9.26 -13.70 -0.45
C SER A 213 -9.20 -13.24 1.01
N PHE A 214 -9.78 -12.08 1.29
CA PHE A 214 -9.85 -11.52 2.63
C PHE A 214 -11.22 -10.88 2.84
N THR A 215 -11.96 -11.34 3.85
CA THR A 215 -13.22 -10.71 4.25
C THR A 215 -12.91 -9.51 5.12
N VAL A 216 -13.21 -8.32 4.61
CA VAL A 216 -13.17 -7.09 5.38
C VAL A 216 -14.35 -7.09 6.34
N ASP A 217 -14.02 -6.96 7.62
CA ASP A 217 -15.00 -6.78 8.66
C ASP A 217 -15.27 -5.28 8.83
N CYS A 218 -16.39 -4.86 8.26
CA CYS A 218 -16.98 -3.54 8.39
C CYS A 218 -17.99 -3.49 9.52
N SER A 219 -18.02 -4.53 10.38
CA SER A 219 -18.60 -4.35 11.69
C SER A 219 -17.85 -3.21 12.33
N LEU A 220 -18.52 -2.05 12.31
CA LEU A 220 -18.24 -0.94 13.18
C LEU A 220 -17.93 -1.57 14.54
N LEU A 221 -16.65 -1.57 14.96
CA LEU A 221 -16.23 -1.90 16.32
C LEU A 221 -16.74 -0.78 17.23
N GLY A 222 -18.08 -0.67 17.30
CA GLY A 222 -18.72 0.59 17.49
C GLY A 222 -18.23 1.65 16.47
N ILE A 223 -19.14 2.38 15.86
CA ILE A 223 -19.40 3.66 16.50
C ILE A 223 -19.28 3.42 18.01
N SER A 224 -18.15 3.79 18.62
CA SER A 224 -18.33 4.56 19.85
C SER A 224 -19.30 5.63 19.39
N GLU A 225 -20.62 5.36 19.47
CA GLU A 225 -21.66 6.39 19.51
C GLU A 225 -21.01 7.36 20.41
N SER A 226 -20.47 8.44 19.83
CA SER A 226 -19.45 9.20 20.53
C SER A 226 -20.09 9.46 21.87
N ILE A 227 -19.40 9.19 22.98
CA ILE A 227 -20.09 9.38 24.27
C ILE A 227 -20.65 10.83 24.31
N GLU A 228 -20.09 11.72 23.48
CA GLU A 228 -20.65 12.98 22.99
C GLU A 228 -22.12 13.00 22.47
N GLU A 229 -22.62 12.02 21.73
CA GLU A 229 -24.02 11.90 21.24
C GLU A 229 -25.00 11.38 22.31
N LYS A 230 -24.54 10.52 23.22
CA LYS A 230 -25.36 10.07 24.37
C LYS A 230 -25.41 11.10 25.49
N LEU A 231 -24.41 11.95 25.59
CA LEU A 231 -24.28 12.94 26.64
C LEU A 231 -24.98 14.26 26.29
N ASN A 232 -26.10 14.50 26.96
CA ASN A 232 -26.83 15.76 26.89
C ASN A 232 -26.48 16.67 28.06
N VAL A 233 -26.15 17.93 27.76
CA VAL A 233 -25.93 18.98 28.76
C VAL A 233 -26.91 20.11 28.50
N TYR A 234 -27.87 20.32 29.40
CA TYR A 234 -28.93 21.31 29.24
C TYR A 234 -29.37 21.95 30.56
N PRO A 235 -29.92 23.19 30.54
CA PRO A 235 -29.91 24.08 29.39
C PRO A 235 -28.48 24.55 29.07
N ASN A 236 -28.24 24.90 27.82
CA ASN A 236 -27.02 25.59 27.40
C ASN A 236 -27.40 26.56 26.26
N PRO A 237 -27.42 27.88 26.49
CA PRO A 237 -26.93 28.61 27.66
C PRO A 237 -27.68 28.35 28.98
N ALA A 238 -27.01 28.54 30.12
CA ALA A 238 -27.51 28.24 31.47
C ALA A 238 -27.41 29.44 32.43
N ASN A 239 -28.37 29.55 33.36
CA ASN A 239 -28.34 30.56 34.44
C ASN A 239 -27.79 29.96 35.73
N ASP A 240 -28.56 29.16 36.47
CA ASP A 240 -28.16 28.74 37.82
C ASP A 240 -27.81 27.25 37.91
N LYS A 241 -28.29 26.42 36.98
CA LYS A 241 -28.11 24.97 37.01
C LYS A 241 -28.00 24.39 35.61
N ILE A 242 -27.28 23.27 35.52
CA ILE A 242 -27.23 22.41 34.36
C ILE A 242 -27.55 20.97 34.76
N GLU A 243 -28.15 20.23 33.85
CA GLU A 243 -28.38 18.81 33.93
C GLU A 243 -27.50 18.12 32.91
N ILE A 244 -26.85 17.05 33.36
CA ILE A 244 -26.02 16.18 32.54
C ILE A 244 -26.65 14.80 32.58
N GLU A 245 -27.02 14.28 31.40
CA GLU A 245 -27.73 13.03 31.20
C GLU A 245 -27.01 12.16 30.17
N GLY A 246 -27.03 10.84 30.37
CA GLY A 246 -26.46 9.86 29.43
C GLY A 246 -25.15 9.21 29.89
N LEU A 247 -24.79 9.34 31.17
CA LEU A 247 -23.61 8.68 31.76
C LEU A 247 -23.93 8.08 33.13
N GLN A 248 -23.70 6.78 33.29
CA GLN A 248 -23.92 6.08 34.57
C GLN A 248 -22.77 6.27 35.58
N ALA A 249 -21.55 6.53 35.13
CA ALA A 249 -20.38 6.73 36.00
C ALA A 249 -19.30 7.59 35.31
N GLY A 250 -18.62 8.44 36.08
CA GLY A 250 -17.55 9.30 35.57
C GLY A 250 -17.23 10.48 36.49
N GLN A 251 -16.31 11.33 36.05
CA GLN A 251 -15.89 12.52 36.79
C GLN A 251 -16.00 13.77 35.92
N ILE A 252 -16.76 14.75 36.39
CA ILE A 252 -17.04 16.00 35.73
C ILE A 252 -16.13 17.09 36.31
N GLU A 253 -15.46 17.83 35.44
CA GLU A 253 -14.63 18.99 35.74
C GLU A 253 -15.17 20.20 34.94
N ILE A 254 -15.57 21.27 35.63
CA ILE A 254 -15.88 22.55 34.99
C ILE A 254 -14.60 23.39 34.98
N ILE A 255 -14.19 23.82 33.78
CA ILE A 255 -12.90 24.44 33.53
C ILE A 255 -13.12 25.83 32.92
N ASN A 256 -12.42 26.84 33.42
CA ASN A 256 -12.45 28.19 32.84
C ASN A 256 -11.54 28.32 31.61
N LEU A 257 -11.55 29.49 30.95
CA LEU A 257 -10.73 29.77 29.76
C LEU A 257 -9.22 29.70 30.02
N GLN A 258 -8.78 29.85 31.27
CA GLN A 258 -7.38 29.73 31.68
C GLN A 258 -6.98 28.29 31.98
N GLY A 259 -7.86 27.30 31.77
CA GLY A 259 -7.60 25.89 32.04
C GLY A 259 -7.70 25.50 33.50
N GLN A 260 -8.16 26.39 34.39
CA GLN A 260 -8.31 26.11 35.81
C GLN A 260 -9.62 25.35 36.07
N ILE A 261 -9.54 24.29 36.88
CA ILE A 261 -10.70 23.52 37.33
C ILE A 261 -11.41 24.32 38.42
N ILE A 262 -12.63 24.76 38.14
CA ILE A 262 -13.46 25.54 39.05
C ILE A 262 -14.33 24.64 39.92
N LYS A 263 -14.81 23.53 39.35
CA LYS A 263 -15.67 22.57 40.07
C LYS A 263 -15.37 21.15 39.62
N LYS A 264 -15.43 20.20 40.55
CA LYS A 264 -15.16 18.79 40.31
C LYS A 264 -16.19 17.92 41.02
N ILE A 265 -16.85 17.05 40.27
CA ILE A 265 -18.01 16.27 40.71
C ILE A 265 -17.84 14.83 40.21
N ASN A 266 -18.12 13.84 41.05
CA ASN A 266 -18.18 12.44 40.63
C ASN A 266 -19.64 12.08 40.36
N LEU A 267 -19.91 11.46 39.21
CA LEU A 267 -21.24 10.97 38.84
C LEU A 267 -21.58 9.73 39.65
N THR A 268 -22.76 9.72 40.25
CA THR A 268 -23.33 8.55 40.95
C THR A 268 -24.58 7.99 40.26
N ASP A 269 -25.19 8.78 39.37
CA ASP A 269 -26.48 8.50 38.75
C ASP A 269 -26.47 8.90 37.28
N GLU A 270 -27.33 8.26 36.48
CA GLU A 270 -27.48 8.47 35.03
C GLU A 270 -27.84 9.92 34.63
N LYS A 271 -28.44 10.65 35.57
CA LYS A 271 -28.81 12.06 35.46
C LYS A 271 -28.36 12.82 36.69
N THR A 272 -27.52 13.84 36.50
CA THR A 272 -26.96 14.65 37.58
C THR A 272 -27.23 16.14 37.36
N THR A 273 -27.75 16.80 38.39
CA THR A 273 -27.93 18.27 38.40
C THR A 273 -26.74 18.94 39.07
N ILE A 274 -26.17 19.93 38.40
CA ILE A 274 -25.03 20.71 38.89
C ILE A 274 -25.44 22.17 39.06
N ASP A 275 -25.30 22.68 40.28
CA ASP A 275 -25.43 24.11 40.59
C ASP A 275 -24.20 24.87 40.05
N ILE A 276 -24.46 25.90 39.24
CA ILE A 276 -23.46 26.81 38.66
C ILE A 276 -23.75 28.29 38.97
N SER A 277 -24.64 28.57 39.94
CA SER A 277 -25.06 29.93 40.32
C SER A 277 -23.88 30.80 40.79
N GLU A 278 -22.88 30.19 41.42
CA GLU A 278 -21.66 30.87 41.88
C GLU A 278 -20.65 31.19 40.76
N LEU A 279 -20.86 30.67 39.54
CA LEU A 279 -19.98 30.94 38.40
C LEU A 279 -20.26 32.32 37.81
N SER A 280 -19.20 33.05 37.47
CA SER A 280 -19.33 34.32 36.74
C SER A 280 -19.83 34.07 35.31
N VAL A 281 -20.58 35.03 34.76
CA VAL A 281 -21.04 35.03 33.35
C VAL A 281 -19.85 34.85 32.42
N GLY A 282 -19.94 33.90 31.48
CA GLY A 282 -18.82 33.61 30.60
C GLY A 282 -18.82 32.21 29.98
N LEU A 283 -17.69 31.87 29.36
CA LEU A 283 -17.50 30.62 28.65
C LEU A 283 -16.70 29.62 29.50
N TYR A 284 -17.19 28.39 29.57
CA TYR A 284 -16.56 27.29 30.30
C TYR A 284 -16.50 26.02 29.44
N SER A 285 -15.59 25.11 29.80
CA SER A 285 -15.52 23.76 29.27
C SER A 285 -15.90 22.76 30.35
N ILE A 286 -16.83 21.87 30.06
CA ILE A 286 -17.18 20.73 30.90
C ILE A 286 -16.39 19.54 30.37
N ARG A 287 -15.38 19.11 31.12
CA ARG A 287 -14.60 17.90 30.83
C ARG A 287 -15.13 16.75 31.65
N ILE A 288 -15.38 15.61 31.01
CA ILE A 288 -15.96 14.44 31.65
C ILE A 288 -15.03 13.26 31.39
N LYS A 289 -14.53 12.65 32.45
CA LYS A 289 -13.62 11.50 32.39
C LYS A 289 -14.40 10.25 32.77
N THR A 290 -14.45 9.29 31.87
CA THR A 290 -15.04 7.96 32.09
C THR A 290 -13.95 6.89 31.99
N ALA A 291 -14.30 5.61 32.20
CA ALA A 291 -13.39 4.51 31.94
C ALA A 291 -13.03 4.40 30.44
N ASP A 292 -13.96 4.80 29.58
CA ASP A 292 -13.88 4.65 28.12
C ASP A 292 -13.25 5.86 27.41
N GLY A 293 -13.01 6.99 28.12
CA GLY A 293 -12.37 8.16 27.52
C GLY A 293 -12.61 9.49 28.21
N ILE A 294 -12.28 10.59 27.50
CA ILE A 294 -12.48 11.97 27.96
C ILE A 294 -13.35 12.73 26.96
N ILE A 295 -14.45 13.32 27.43
CA ILE A 295 -15.40 14.12 26.63
C ILE A 295 -15.27 15.58 27.07
N VAL A 296 -15.37 16.53 26.13
CA VAL A 296 -15.37 17.96 26.44
C VAL A 296 -16.56 18.66 25.77
N LYS A 297 -17.48 19.21 26.57
CA LYS A 297 -18.62 20.02 26.11
C LYS A 297 -18.43 21.50 26.44
N LYS A 298 -18.95 22.37 25.59
CA LYS A 298 -18.96 23.83 25.81
C LYS A 298 -20.14 24.23 26.70
N LEU A 299 -19.93 25.09 27.69
CA LEU A 299 -20.98 25.67 28.53
C LEU A 299 -20.98 27.20 28.44
N ILE A 300 -22.12 27.80 28.16
CA ILE A 300 -22.34 29.24 28.15
C ILE A 300 -23.15 29.63 29.40
N LYS A 301 -22.51 30.31 30.36
CA LYS A 301 -23.18 30.87 31.55
C LYS A 301 -23.67 32.29 31.26
N GLN A 302 -24.95 32.55 31.53
CA GLN A 302 -25.60 33.87 31.41
C GLN A 302 -25.82 34.55 32.75
#